data_AF-A0A962WSC2-F1
#
_entry.id   AF-A0A962WSC2-F1
#
_cell.length_a   1.000
_cell.length_b   1.000
_cell.length_c   1.000
_cell.angle_alpha   90.00
_cell.angle_beta   90.00
_cell.angle_gamma   90.00
#
_symmetry.space_group_name_H-M   'P 1'
#
loop_
_entity.id
_entity.type
_entity.pdbx_description
1 polymer ?
#
loop_
_entity_poly.entity_id
_entity_poly.type
_entity_poly.pdbx_seq_one_letter_code
_entity_poly.pdbx_strand_id
1 'polypeptide(L)'
;MKKIRWNKRYLTGDSGLDDRNLALVALLSSLQDELRSKEHCQEINELTARLTDLVQQRLSGDPRRSAESEATIRNLLQHEYPLAAVSTPACRKCGLCELEAERIAAWLSPESEKRQRAPT
;
A
#
# COMPACT_ATOMS: atom_id res chain seq x y z
N MET A 1 10.76 -0.40 -11.26
CA MET A 1 9.34 -0.09 -11.04
C MET A 1 9.07 1.40 -11.13
N LYS A 2 7.90 1.78 -11.65
CA LYS A 2 7.48 3.18 -11.78
C LYS A 2 6.84 3.64 -10.47
N LYS A 3 7.37 4.72 -9.90
CA LYS A 3 6.86 5.31 -8.66
C LYS A 3 5.54 6.01 -8.91
N ILE A 4 4.52 5.69 -8.11
CA ILE A 4 3.26 6.43 -8.12
C ILE A 4 3.52 7.77 -7.46
N ARG A 5 3.12 8.85 -8.12
CA ARG A 5 3.16 10.20 -7.55
C ARG A 5 1.74 10.69 -7.41
N TRP A 6 1.41 11.20 -6.23
CA TRP A 6 0.13 11.89 -6.03
C TRP A 6 0.01 13.07 -7.00
N ASN A 7 -1.17 13.25 -7.58
CA ASN A 7 -1.46 14.30 -8.55
C ASN A 7 -2.88 14.81 -8.30
N LYS A 8 -3.12 16.11 -8.51
CA LYS A 8 -4.45 16.75 -8.35
C LYS A 8 -5.55 16.05 -9.14
N ARG A 9 -5.23 15.39 -10.26
CA ARG A 9 -6.21 14.60 -11.04
C ARG A 9 -6.81 13.41 -10.30
N TYR A 10 -6.24 13.02 -9.16
CA TYR A 10 -6.70 11.91 -8.32
C TYR A 10 -7.63 12.36 -7.19
N LEU A 11 -7.86 13.66 -7.05
CA LEU A 11 -8.80 14.19 -6.07
C LEU A 11 -10.21 13.75 -6.42
N THR A 12 -10.86 13.13 -5.46
CA THR A 12 -12.24 12.63 -5.56
C THR A 12 -13.25 13.65 -5.04
N GLY A 13 -12.79 14.68 -4.32
CA GLY A 13 -13.64 15.68 -3.67
C GLY A 13 -14.18 15.24 -2.30
N ASP A 14 -13.91 13.99 -1.91
CA ASP A 14 -14.08 13.48 -0.56
C ASP A 14 -12.71 13.50 0.15
N SER A 15 -12.56 14.39 1.13
CA SER A 15 -11.29 14.57 1.84
C SER A 15 -10.82 13.30 2.54
N GLY A 16 -11.75 12.47 3.06
CA GLY A 16 -11.40 11.22 3.72
C GLY A 16 -10.85 10.18 2.74
N LEU A 17 -11.44 10.07 1.56
CA LEU A 17 -10.94 9.19 0.49
C LEU A 17 -9.61 9.71 -0.08
N ASP A 18 -9.46 11.02 -0.24
CA ASP A 18 -8.25 11.64 -0.76
C ASP A 18 -7.07 11.44 0.20
N ASP A 19 -7.26 11.62 1.50
CA ASP A 19 -6.25 11.33 2.54
C ASP A 19 -5.85 9.85 2.57
N ARG A 20 -6.82 8.93 2.44
CA ARG A 20 -6.53 7.48 2.39
C ARG A 20 -5.74 7.10 1.14
N ASN A 21 -6.11 7.65 -0.01
CA ASN A 21 -5.40 7.41 -1.26
C ASN A 21 -3.99 8.00 -1.22
N LEU A 22 -3.82 9.18 -0.62
CA LEU A 22 -2.51 9.79 -0.40
C LEU A 22 -1.62 8.94 0.52
N ALA A 23 -2.17 8.45 1.64
CA ALA A 23 -1.46 7.58 2.57
C ALA A 23 -1.03 6.26 1.90
N LEU A 24 -1.89 5.67 1.06
CA LEU A 24 -1.59 4.46 0.31
C LEU A 24 -0.48 4.69 -0.73
N VAL A 25 -0.52 5.81 -1.45
CA VAL A 25 0.55 6.18 -2.41
C VAL A 25 1.88 6.44 -1.68
N ALA A 26 1.84 7.05 -0.50
CA ALA A 26 3.03 7.28 0.32
C ALA A 26 3.64 5.97 0.80
N LEU A 27 2.82 5.03 1.30
CA LEU A 27 3.25 3.70 1.71
C LEU A 27 3.93 2.95 0.55
N LEU A 28 3.28 2.88 -0.62
CA LEU A 28 3.87 2.22 -1.80
C LEU A 28 5.13 2.91 -2.30
N SER A 29 5.22 4.24 -2.17
CA SER A 29 6.40 4.99 -2.54
C SER A 29 7.59 4.68 -1.64
N SER A 30 7.40 4.59 -0.32
CA SER A 30 8.44 4.20 0.63
C SER A 30 8.92 2.78 0.36
N LEU A 31 7.98 1.85 0.18
CA LEU A 31 8.26 0.45 -0.10
C LEU A 31 9.11 0.27 -1.37
N GLN A 32 8.78 1.00 -2.43
CA GLN A 32 9.58 0.98 -3.66
C GLN A 32 11.00 1.57 -3.48
N ASP A 33 11.19 2.58 -2.63
CA ASP A 33 12.52 3.13 -2.35
C ASP A 33 13.35 2.13 -1.53
N GLU A 34 12.74 1.49 -0.54
CA GLU A 34 13.41 0.49 0.32
C GLU A 34 13.82 -0.75 -0.49
N LEU A 35 12.94 -1.24 -1.37
CA LEU A 35 13.23 -2.37 -2.26
C LEU A 35 14.34 -2.10 -3.27
N ARG A 36 14.50 -0.85 -3.76
CA ARG A 36 15.61 -0.50 -4.67
C ARG A 36 16.98 -0.76 -4.05
N SER A 37 17.07 -0.74 -2.72
CA SER A 37 18.31 -0.99 -1.99
C SER A 37 18.50 -2.46 -1.55
N LYS A 38 17.52 -3.34 -1.82
CA LYS A 38 17.46 -4.71 -1.29
C LYS A 38 17.07 -5.73 -2.37
N GLU A 39 18.05 -6.22 -3.10
CA GLU A 39 17.85 -7.18 -4.21
C GLU A 39 17.29 -8.55 -3.76
N HIS A 40 17.43 -8.91 -2.48
CA HIS A 40 16.99 -10.20 -1.95
C HIS A 40 15.49 -10.27 -1.59
N CYS A 41 14.75 -9.15 -1.69
CA CYS A 41 13.34 -9.05 -1.35
C CYS A 41 12.42 -9.25 -2.57
N GLN A 42 12.64 -10.31 -3.35
CA GLN A 42 11.95 -10.51 -4.63
C GLN A 42 10.43 -10.67 -4.49
N GLU A 43 9.93 -11.39 -3.48
CA GLU A 43 8.48 -11.54 -3.26
C GLU A 43 7.80 -10.21 -2.89
N ILE A 44 8.43 -9.41 -2.00
CA ILE A 44 7.93 -8.07 -1.67
C ILE A 44 7.92 -7.20 -2.93
N ASN A 45 8.94 -7.33 -3.79
CA ASN A 45 9.02 -6.60 -5.04
C ASN A 45 7.85 -6.95 -5.97
N GLU A 46 7.56 -8.24 -6.18
CA GLU A 46 6.43 -8.69 -6.99
C GLU A 46 5.08 -8.22 -6.42
N LEU A 47 4.88 -8.33 -5.10
CA LEU A 47 3.68 -7.83 -4.45
C LEU A 47 3.54 -6.31 -4.62
N THR A 48 4.63 -5.56 -4.43
CA THR A 48 4.66 -4.10 -4.60
C THR A 48 4.31 -3.71 -6.04
N ALA A 49 4.75 -4.48 -7.03
CA ALA A 49 4.40 -4.26 -8.43
C ALA A 49 2.89 -4.41 -8.66
N ARG A 50 2.30 -5.49 -8.15
CA ARG A 50 0.86 -5.78 -8.28
C ARG A 50 0.02 -4.71 -7.56
N LEU A 51 0.41 -4.33 -6.35
CA LEU A 51 -0.24 -3.25 -5.60
C LEU A 51 -0.14 -1.91 -6.32
N THR A 52 1.02 -1.62 -6.90
CA THR A 52 1.23 -0.40 -7.68
C THR A 52 0.27 -0.32 -8.86
N ASP A 53 0.07 -1.43 -9.57
CA ASP A 53 -0.86 -1.49 -10.70
C ASP A 53 -2.31 -1.29 -10.24
N LEU A 54 -2.75 -2.01 -9.19
CA LEU A 54 -4.10 -1.86 -8.63
C LEU A 54 -4.38 -0.45 -8.13
N VAL A 55 -3.42 0.19 -7.46
CA VAL A 55 -3.57 1.58 -7.01
C VAL A 55 -3.60 2.54 -8.19
N GLN A 56 -2.79 2.34 -9.22
CA GLN A 56 -2.88 3.17 -10.43
C GLN A 56 -4.23 3.02 -11.14
N GLN A 57 -4.77 1.79 -11.21
CA GLN A 57 -6.10 1.54 -11.74
C GLN A 57 -7.19 2.23 -10.90
N ARG A 58 -7.09 2.15 -9.57
CA ARG A 58 -8.00 2.86 -8.65
C ARG A 58 -7.96 4.37 -8.85
N LEU A 59 -6.76 4.95 -8.92
CA LEU A 59 -6.56 6.39 -9.03
C LEU A 59 -6.91 6.95 -10.42
N SER A 60 -6.75 6.13 -11.47
CA SER A 60 -7.01 6.55 -12.86
C SER A 60 -8.41 6.14 -13.35
N GLY A 61 -9.12 5.32 -12.57
CA GLY A 61 -10.44 4.77 -12.91
C GLY A 61 -11.61 5.61 -12.43
N ASP A 62 -12.82 5.16 -12.77
CA ASP A 62 -14.06 5.80 -12.34
C ASP A 62 -14.20 5.76 -10.81
N PRO A 63 -14.54 6.88 -10.14
CA PRO A 63 -14.64 6.94 -8.68
C PRO A 63 -15.67 5.96 -8.10
N ARG A 64 -16.67 5.51 -8.87
CA ARG A 64 -17.65 4.50 -8.43
C ARG A 64 -17.02 3.10 -8.29
N ARG A 65 -15.93 2.81 -9.01
CA ARG A 65 -15.14 1.57 -8.86
C ARG A 65 -14.08 1.66 -7.76
N SER A 66 -13.95 2.82 -7.09
CA SER A 66 -12.92 3.05 -6.07
C SER A 66 -13.15 2.20 -4.82
N ALA A 67 -14.41 1.93 -4.46
CA ALA A 67 -14.75 1.05 -3.33
C ALA A 67 -14.45 -0.43 -3.61
N GLU A 68 -14.78 -0.92 -4.81
CA GLU A 68 -14.41 -2.28 -5.24
C GLU A 68 -12.89 -2.45 -5.30
N SER A 69 -12.20 -1.45 -5.85
CA SER A 69 -10.73 -1.43 -5.93
C SER A 69 -10.09 -1.40 -4.53
N GLU A 70 -10.67 -0.68 -3.57
CA GLU A 70 -10.20 -0.69 -2.17
C GLU A 70 -10.34 -2.07 -1.54
N ALA A 71 -11.51 -2.71 -1.71
CA ALA A 71 -11.75 -4.06 -1.20
C ALA A 71 -10.77 -5.06 -1.82
N THR A 72 -10.48 -4.95 -3.12
CA THR A 72 -9.45 -5.77 -3.79
C THR A 72 -8.06 -5.55 -3.20
N ILE A 73 -7.65 -4.29 -3.00
CA ILE A 73 -6.33 -3.97 -2.41
C ILE A 73 -6.24 -4.51 -0.97
N ARG A 74 -7.29 -4.33 -0.17
CA ARG A 74 -7.35 -4.85 1.21
C ARG A 74 -7.27 -6.38 1.23
N ASN A 75 -8.04 -7.05 0.38
CA ASN A 75 -8.05 -8.51 0.32
C ASN A 75 -6.68 -9.05 -0.11
N LEU A 76 -6.06 -8.45 -1.14
CA LEU A 76 -4.71 -8.82 -1.56
C LEU A 76 -3.70 -8.66 -0.43
N LEU A 77 -3.70 -7.52 0.27
CA LEU A 77 -2.80 -7.27 1.39
C LEU A 77 -3.03 -8.25 2.54
N GLN A 78 -4.28 -8.59 2.85
CA GLN A 78 -4.62 -9.54 3.92
C GLN A 78 -4.26 -10.98 3.57
N HIS A 79 -4.32 -11.36 2.30
CA HIS A 79 -4.01 -12.72 1.86
C HIS A 79 -2.50 -12.94 1.71
N GLU A 80 -1.76 -11.92 1.25
CA GLU A 80 -0.33 -12.03 0.96
C GLU A 80 0.55 -11.72 2.17
N TYR A 81 0.02 -11.06 3.21
CA TYR A 81 0.76 -10.79 4.46
C TYR A 81 0.37 -11.72 5.62
N PRO A 82 1.35 -12.14 6.45
CA PRO A 82 2.78 -11.88 6.32
C PRO A 82 3.42 -12.72 5.19
N LEU A 83 4.30 -12.10 4.40
CA LEU A 83 4.99 -12.77 3.30
C LEU A 83 5.83 -13.95 3.81
N ALA A 84 5.79 -15.08 3.11
CA ALA A 84 6.51 -16.31 3.44
C ALA A 84 8.05 -16.20 3.31
N ALA A 85 8.54 -15.06 2.79
CA ALA A 85 9.94 -14.78 2.45
C ALA A 85 10.96 -14.81 3.61
N VAL A 86 10.57 -15.21 4.83
CA VAL A 86 11.47 -15.45 5.99
C VAL A 86 12.42 -16.65 5.79
N SER A 87 12.57 -17.11 4.55
CA SER A 87 13.21 -18.38 4.18
C SER A 87 14.71 -18.26 3.91
N THR A 88 15.27 -17.05 3.72
CA THR A 88 16.73 -16.87 3.51
C THR A 88 17.39 -16.09 4.66
N PRO A 89 18.67 -16.38 5.00
CA PRO A 89 19.40 -15.66 6.04
C PRO A 89 19.55 -14.16 5.75
N ALA A 90 19.64 -13.78 4.47
CA ALA A 90 19.70 -12.38 4.04
C ALA A 90 18.38 -11.64 4.34
N CYS A 91 17.24 -12.29 4.05
CA CYS A 91 15.92 -11.72 4.33
C CYS A 91 15.64 -11.60 5.83
N ARG A 92 16.03 -12.60 6.64
CA ARG A 92 15.93 -12.51 8.11
C ARG A 92 16.74 -11.36 8.72
N LYS A 93 17.88 -11.01 8.11
CA LYS A 93 18.72 -9.90 8.57
C LYS A 93 18.26 -8.53 8.06
N CYS A 94 17.35 -8.47 7.10
CA CYS A 94 16.90 -7.21 6.52
C CYS A 94 15.76 -6.55 7.30
N GLY A 95 14.92 -7.35 7.99
CA GLY A 95 13.78 -6.86 8.79
C GLY A 95 12.66 -6.18 7.99
N LEU A 96 12.77 -6.10 6.66
CA LEU A 96 11.84 -5.34 5.82
C LEU A 96 10.44 -5.96 5.82
N CYS A 97 10.31 -7.29 5.79
CA CYS A 97 9.01 -7.96 5.82
C CYS A 97 8.20 -7.63 7.08
N GLU A 98 8.86 -7.57 8.25
CA GLU A 98 8.22 -7.24 9.54
C GLU A 98 7.81 -5.77 9.58
N LEU A 99 8.73 -4.87 9.21
CA LEU A 99 8.47 -3.43 9.16
C LEU A 99 7.29 -3.10 8.21
N GLU A 100 7.23 -3.75 7.05
CA GLU A 100 6.15 -3.54 6.09
C GLU A 100 4.84 -4.17 6.56
N ALA A 101 4.89 -5.33 7.22
CA ALA A 101 3.71 -5.93 7.82
C ALA A 101 3.08 -4.99 8.86
N GLU A 102 3.88 -4.31 9.68
CA GLU A 102 3.40 -3.31 10.64
C GLU A 102 2.76 -2.09 9.94
N ARG A 103 3.41 -1.55 8.91
CA ARG A 103 2.90 -0.38 8.15
C ARG A 103 1.59 -0.72 7.43
N ILE A 104 1.51 -1.90 6.84
CA ILE A 104 0.30 -2.40 6.17
C ILE A 104 -0.80 -2.69 7.19
N ALA A 105 -0.47 -3.30 8.33
CA ALA A 105 -1.43 -3.51 9.41
C ALA A 105 -1.97 -2.18 9.96
N ALA A 106 -1.14 -1.14 10.05
CA ALA A 106 -1.59 0.21 10.42
C ALA A 106 -2.55 0.79 9.37
N TRP A 107 -2.27 0.63 8.07
CA TRP A 107 -3.18 1.08 7.01
C TRP A 107 -4.50 0.27 6.97
N LEU A 108 -4.44 -1.03 7.25
CA LEU A 108 -5.60 -1.91 7.33
C LEU A 108 -6.44 -1.70 8.59
N SER A 109 -5.84 -1.15 9.66
CA SER A 109 -6.50 -1.00 10.95
C SER A 109 -7.70 -0.05 10.90
N PRO A 110 -8.82 -0.40 11.55
CA PRO A 110 -10.03 0.43 11.59
C PRO A 110 -9.83 1.73 12.39
N GLU A 111 -8.75 1.87 13.16
CA GLU A 111 -8.40 3.12 13.84
C GLU A 111 -7.94 4.22 12.88
N SER A 112 -7.37 3.84 11.74
CA SER A 112 -7.09 4.73 10.63
C SER A 112 -8.39 5.32 10.06
N GLU A 113 -9.52 4.60 10.19
CA GLU A 113 -10.88 5.08 9.88
C GLU A 113 -11.50 5.89 11.04
N LYS A 114 -11.10 5.67 12.31
CA LYS A 114 -11.65 6.40 13.48
C LYS A 114 -11.06 7.79 13.70
N ARG A 115 -9.79 8.03 13.35
CA ARG A 115 -9.23 9.41 13.33
C ARG A 115 -10.00 10.36 12.39
N GLN A 116 -10.87 9.82 11.54
CA GLN A 116 -11.66 10.52 10.53
C GLN A 116 -13.07 10.94 11.00
N ARG A 117 -13.49 10.60 12.23
CA ARG A 117 -14.82 10.97 12.78
C ARG A 117 -14.73 11.91 13.99
N ALA A 118 -13.60 12.58 14.22
CA ALA A 118 -13.58 13.70 15.14
C ALA A 118 -14.08 14.95 14.38
N PRO A 119 -15.32 15.42 14.60
CA PRO A 119 -15.67 16.76 14.16
C PRO A 119 -14.74 17.74 14.88
N THR A 120 -14.04 18.59 14.14
CA THR A 120 -13.47 19.82 14.68
C THR A 120 -14.56 20.88 14.66
#